data_AF-A0AAV2Q2Z9-F1
#
_entry.id   AF-A0AAV2Q2Z9-F1
#
_cell.length_a   1.000
_cell.length_b   1.000
_cell.length_c   1.000
_cell.angle_alpha   90.00
_cell.angle_beta   90.00
_cell.angle_gamma   90.00
#
_symmetry.space_group_name_H-M   'P 1'
#
loop_
_entity.id
_entity.type
_entity.pdbx_description
1 polymer ?
#
loop_
_entity_poly.entity_id
_entity_poly.type
_entity_poly.pdbx_seq_one_letter_code
_entity_poly.pdbx_strand_id
1 'polypeptide(L)'
;VSCCVALVCDSKHSGSHLATRQQLHTDYRTTPFNAMDHPPVVSTLDELRTELHRVFDEDHVNVDYVKELMESYQSKPADWKKYALWDRYKYTRNMVDEGNGKFNLMLLCWGPSQTSTIHDHADAHCFMK
;
A
#
# COMPACT_ATOMS: atom_id res chain seq x y z
N VAL A 1 8.87 -1.17 -16.99
CA VAL A 1 9.14 -1.64 -15.61
C VAL A 1 7.82 -1.70 -14.86
N SER A 2 7.61 -2.75 -14.06
CA SER A 2 6.35 -2.93 -13.30
C SER A 2 6.39 -2.11 -12.01
N CYS A 3 5.29 -1.43 -11.68
CA CYS A 3 5.18 -0.61 -10.47
C CYS A 3 5.23 -1.48 -9.20
N CYS A 4 5.90 -1.00 -8.16
CA CYS A 4 5.97 -1.69 -6.88
C CYS A 4 4.89 -1.15 -5.94
N VAL A 5 4.03 -2.04 -5.44
CA VAL A 5 3.03 -1.72 -4.41
C VAL A 5 3.35 -2.58 -3.19
N ALA A 6 3.58 -1.95 -2.05
CA ALA A 6 4.12 -2.60 -0.88
C ALA A 6 3.26 -2.32 0.37
N LEU A 7 2.86 -3.38 1.05
CA LEU A 7 2.29 -3.36 2.39
C LEU A 7 3.39 -3.67 3.40
N VAL A 8 3.44 -2.93 4.50
CA VAL A 8 4.46 -3.06 5.54
C VAL A 8 3.90 -3.72 6.80
N CYS A 9 4.63 -4.72 7.27
CA CYS A 9 4.30 -5.59 8.38
C CYS A 9 5.45 -5.53 9.39
N ASP A 10 5.29 -4.83 10.52
CA ASP A 10 6.35 -4.72 11.54
C ASP A 10 6.01 -5.57 12.78
N SER A 11 7.00 -6.35 13.21
CA SER A 11 7.01 -7.10 14.47
C SER A 11 6.63 -6.29 15.72
N LYS A 12 6.88 -4.97 15.74
CA LYS A 12 6.53 -4.07 16.85
C LYS A 12 5.07 -3.66 16.88
N HIS A 13 4.33 -3.81 15.78
CA HIS A 13 2.98 -3.29 15.60
C HIS A 13 1.92 -4.37 15.34
N SER A 14 2.09 -5.56 15.91
CA SER A 14 0.99 -6.56 15.97
C SER A 14 -0.19 -6.09 16.83
N GLY A 15 -0.10 -4.93 17.48
CA GLY A 15 -1.18 -4.22 18.15
C GLY A 15 -1.60 -3.01 17.33
N SER A 16 -2.90 -2.92 17.05
CA SER A 16 -3.58 -1.79 16.44
C SER A 16 -3.19 -0.46 17.10
N HIS A 17 -2.43 0.38 16.42
CA HIS A 17 -2.36 1.80 16.72
C HIS A 17 -2.95 2.58 15.55
N LEU A 18 -4.26 2.82 15.64
CA LEU A 18 -4.90 3.92 14.96
C LEU A 18 -4.27 5.20 15.51
N ALA A 19 -3.38 5.82 14.74
CA ALA A 19 -3.00 7.20 14.97
C ALA A 19 -4.24 8.06 14.70
N THR A 20 -4.90 8.52 15.76
CA THR A 20 -5.97 9.52 15.70
C THR A 20 -5.38 10.79 15.11
N ARG A 21 -5.63 11.07 13.82
CA ARG A 21 -5.22 12.32 13.18
C ARG A 21 -6.06 13.46 13.76
N GLN A 22 -5.42 14.25 14.61
CA GLN A 22 -5.91 15.55 15.05
C GLN A 22 -6.12 16.44 13.82
N GLN A 23 -7.35 16.97 13.68
CA GLN A 23 -7.70 17.94 12.64
C GLN A 23 -6.80 19.17 12.77
N LEU A 24 -6.01 19.43 11.74
CA LEU A 24 -5.42 20.75 11.50
C LEU A 24 -6.08 21.30 10.24
N HIS A 25 -6.84 22.38 10.45
CA HIS A 25 -7.44 23.23 9.44
C HIS A 25 -6.34 23.80 8.53
N THR A 26 -6.49 23.60 7.23
CA THR A 26 -5.93 24.50 6.21
C THR A 26 -6.99 24.67 5.13
N ASP A 27 -7.52 25.88 5.05
CA ASP A 27 -8.50 26.30 4.06
C ASP A 27 -7.95 26.13 2.64
N TYR A 28 -8.50 25.19 1.88
CA TYR A 28 -8.35 25.13 0.43
C TYR A 28 -9.73 25.18 -0.23
N ARG A 29 -9.95 26.32 -0.87
CA ARG A 29 -11.04 26.76 -1.76
C ARG A 29 -12.00 25.67 -2.27
N THR A 30 -13.28 25.98 -2.06
CA THR A 30 -14.48 25.37 -2.63
C THR A 30 -14.47 25.30 -4.16
N THR A 31 -14.28 24.10 -4.69
CA THR A 31 -14.85 23.65 -5.97
C THR A 31 -15.85 22.52 -5.67
N PRO A 32 -16.93 22.36 -6.46
CA PRO A 32 -17.87 21.27 -6.22
C PRO A 32 -17.16 19.94 -6.46
N PHE A 33 -16.97 19.18 -5.38
CA PHE A 33 -16.38 17.83 -5.37
C PHE A 33 -17.17 16.91 -6.30
N ASN A 34 -16.57 16.49 -7.41
CA ASN A 34 -17.03 15.30 -8.11
C ASN A 34 -16.72 14.10 -7.22
N ALA A 35 -17.76 13.40 -6.75
CA ALA A 35 -17.64 12.18 -5.94
C ALA A 35 -16.95 11.00 -6.68
N MET A 36 -16.40 11.23 -7.87
CA MET A 36 -15.70 10.24 -8.70
C MET A 36 -14.17 10.36 -8.69
N ASP A 37 -13.59 11.39 -8.04
CA ASP A 37 -12.14 11.57 -8.01
C ASP A 37 -11.43 10.86 -6.86
N HIS A 38 -12.17 10.26 -5.92
CA HIS A 38 -11.60 9.54 -4.77
C HIS A 38 -11.76 8.03 -4.90
N PRO A 39 -10.77 7.25 -4.45
CA PRO A 39 -10.87 5.80 -4.43
C PRO A 39 -11.92 5.32 -3.42
N PRO A 40 -12.55 4.16 -3.67
CA PRO A 40 -13.48 3.57 -2.72
C PRO A 40 -12.76 3.21 -1.42
N VAL A 41 -13.51 3.15 -0.31
CA VAL A 41 -12.97 2.59 0.94
C VAL A 41 -12.81 1.09 0.76
N VAL A 42 -11.58 0.61 0.92
CA VAL A 42 -11.23 -0.80 0.76
C VAL A 42 -11.17 -1.48 2.13
N SER A 43 -11.99 -2.50 2.34
CA SER A 43 -12.15 -3.16 3.63
C SER A 43 -11.40 -4.50 3.75
N THR A 44 -10.95 -5.06 2.63
CA THR A 44 -10.18 -6.32 2.57
C THR A 44 -9.01 -6.24 1.59
N LEU A 45 -8.01 -7.12 1.77
CA LEU A 45 -6.89 -7.24 0.82
C LEU A 45 -7.34 -7.65 -0.60
N ASP A 46 -8.38 -8.46 -0.74
CA ASP A 46 -8.88 -8.88 -2.05
C ASP A 46 -9.60 -7.74 -2.79
N GLU A 47 -10.31 -6.87 -2.07
CA GLU A 47 -10.84 -5.61 -2.63
C GLU A 47 -9.69 -4.69 -3.08
N LEU A 48 -8.61 -4.58 -2.29
CA LEU A 48 -7.43 -3.79 -2.67
C LEU A 48 -6.81 -4.30 -3.97
N ARG A 49 -6.62 -5.63 -4.07
CA ARG A 49 -6.09 -6.26 -5.28
C ARG A 49 -6.97 -5.98 -6.49
N THR A 50 -8.28 -6.12 -6.33
CA THR A 50 -9.25 -5.88 -7.41
C THR A 50 -9.15 -4.44 -7.92
N GLU A 51 -9.12 -3.46 -7.03
CA GLU A 51 -8.99 -2.05 -7.42
C GLU A 51 -7.60 -1.73 -8.02
N LEU A 52 -6.53 -2.33 -7.51
CA LEU A 52 -5.20 -2.17 -8.12
C LEU A 52 -5.16 -2.73 -9.54
N HIS A 53 -5.74 -3.91 -9.79
CA HIS A 53 -5.87 -4.45 -11.15
C HIS A 53 -6.64 -3.49 -12.06
N ARG A 54 -7.72 -2.88 -11.59
CA ARG A 54 -8.49 -1.89 -12.36
C ARG A 54 -7.67 -0.64 -12.67
N VAL A 55 -7.03 -0.03 -11.67
CA VAL A 55 -6.27 1.22 -11.82
C VAL A 55 -5.05 1.03 -12.72
N PHE A 56 -4.35 -0.10 -12.58
CA PHE A 56 -3.21 -0.43 -13.42
C PHE A 56 -3.61 -1.03 -14.76
N ASP A 57 -4.90 -1.24 -15.08
CA ASP A 57 -5.29 -1.68 -16.43
C ASP A 57 -5.14 -0.54 -17.45
N GLU A 58 -5.22 0.71 -16.99
CA GLU A 58 -5.01 1.92 -17.79
C GLU A 58 -3.53 2.10 -18.18
N ASP A 59 -3.28 2.90 -19.22
CA ASP A 59 -1.92 3.22 -19.68
C ASP A 59 -1.27 4.34 -18.86
N HIS A 60 -2.09 5.19 -18.24
CA HIS A 60 -1.65 6.27 -17.38
C HIS A 60 -2.07 6.00 -15.94
N VAL A 61 -1.10 5.97 -15.03
CA VAL A 61 -1.36 5.74 -13.61
C VAL A 61 -1.42 7.07 -12.88
N ASN A 62 -2.58 7.40 -12.30
CA ASN A 62 -2.70 8.52 -11.38
C ASN A 62 -2.09 8.14 -10.02
N VAL A 63 -0.89 8.67 -9.76
CA VAL A 63 -0.11 8.39 -8.54
C VAL A 63 -0.86 8.78 -7.26
N ASP A 64 -1.55 9.91 -7.26
CA ASP A 64 -2.30 10.39 -6.09
C ASP A 64 -3.49 9.48 -5.79
N TYR A 65 -4.20 9.02 -6.84
CA TYR A 65 -5.28 8.05 -6.70
C TYR A 65 -4.82 6.72 -6.11
N VAL A 66 -3.70 6.17 -6.61
CA VAL A 66 -3.14 4.91 -6.08
C VAL A 66 -2.70 5.07 -4.62
N LYS A 67 -2.13 6.22 -4.27
CA LYS A 67 -1.75 6.53 -2.89
C LYS A 67 -2.98 6.58 -1.97
N GLU A 68 -4.02 7.31 -2.36
CA GLU A 68 -5.28 7.38 -1.61
C GLU A 68 -5.94 5.99 -1.50
N LEU A 69 -5.89 5.18 -2.56
CA LEU A 69 -6.44 3.83 -2.57
C LEU A 69 -5.71 2.93 -1.56
N MET A 70 -4.38 2.97 -1.57
CA MET A 70 -3.55 2.26 -0.59
C MET A 70 -3.84 2.73 0.84
N GLU A 71 -3.99 4.04 1.06
CA GLU A 71 -4.33 4.59 2.37
C GLU A 71 -5.74 4.17 2.84
N SER A 72 -6.70 4.06 1.92
CA SER A 72 -8.08 3.65 2.21
C SER A 72 -8.21 2.19 2.71
N TYR A 73 -7.24 1.33 2.40
CA TYR A 73 -7.26 -0.06 2.83
C TYR A 73 -7.19 -0.18 4.36
N GLN A 74 -8.25 -0.73 4.95
CA GLN A 74 -8.34 -1.02 6.38
C GLN A 74 -7.66 -2.35 6.70
N SER A 75 -6.37 -2.28 7.02
CA SER A 75 -5.51 -3.45 7.25
C SER A 75 -6.04 -4.35 8.38
N LYS A 76 -6.28 -5.62 8.05
CA LYS A 76 -6.63 -6.68 9.00
C LYS A 76 -5.59 -7.79 8.95
N PRO A 77 -5.01 -8.23 10.10
CA PRO A 77 -4.03 -9.31 10.10
C PRO A 77 -4.49 -10.58 9.40
N ALA A 78 -5.79 -10.92 9.49
CA ALA A 78 -6.35 -12.10 8.83
C ALA A 78 -6.12 -12.11 7.31
N ASP A 79 -6.09 -10.94 6.68
CA ASP A 79 -6.00 -10.81 5.23
C ASP A 79 -4.58 -11.09 4.72
N TRP A 80 -3.56 -10.63 5.46
CA TRP A 80 -2.17 -10.68 5.02
C TRP A 80 -1.28 -11.68 5.77
N LYS A 81 -1.73 -12.26 6.89
CA LYS A 81 -0.92 -13.15 7.73
C LYS A 81 -0.36 -14.36 7.00
N LYS A 82 -1.07 -14.90 5.99
CA LYS A 82 -0.58 -16.02 5.16
C LYS A 82 0.65 -15.65 4.31
N TYR A 83 0.87 -14.36 4.05
CA TYR A 83 2.03 -13.84 3.33
C TYR A 83 3.14 -13.34 4.27
N ALA A 84 2.89 -13.25 5.57
CA ALA A 84 3.85 -12.75 6.56
C ALA A 84 4.89 -13.83 6.91
N LEU A 85 5.79 -14.13 5.97
CA LEU A 85 6.92 -15.02 6.18
C LEU A 85 8.08 -14.22 6.74
N TRP A 86 8.62 -14.64 7.88
CA TRP A 86 9.65 -13.90 8.60
C TRP A 86 11.02 -14.55 8.46
N ASP A 87 12.05 -13.72 8.43
CA ASP A 87 13.44 -14.14 8.53
C ASP A 87 14.10 -13.44 9.73
N ARG A 88 14.94 -14.17 10.47
CA ARG A 88 15.59 -13.69 11.69
C ARG A 88 16.59 -12.56 11.42
N TYR A 89 17.26 -12.58 10.27
CA TYR A 89 18.45 -11.77 9.99
C TYR A 89 18.19 -10.63 9.03
N LYS A 90 17.14 -10.72 8.21
CA LYS A 90 16.78 -9.71 7.21
C LYS A 90 15.27 -9.54 7.11
N TYR A 91 14.86 -8.37 6.62
CA TYR A 91 13.46 -8.19 6.24
C TYR A 91 13.15 -9.07 5.03
N THR A 92 11.91 -9.52 4.93
CA THR A 92 11.45 -10.36 3.82
C THR A 92 10.57 -9.55 2.87
N ARG A 93 10.55 -9.96 1.61
CA ARG A 93 9.66 -9.44 0.56
C ARG A 93 8.81 -10.59 0.08
N ASN A 94 7.54 -10.59 0.44
CA ASN A 94 6.64 -11.72 0.20
C ASN A 94 5.64 -11.34 -0.88
N MET A 95 5.64 -12.06 -2.00
CA MET A 95 4.72 -11.79 -3.10
C MET A 95 3.27 -12.03 -2.65
N VAL A 96 2.40 -11.06 -2.92
CA VAL A 96 0.95 -11.16 -2.67
C VAL A 96 0.20 -11.32 -3.99
N ASP A 97 0.55 -10.51 -4.99
CA ASP A 97 -0.03 -10.53 -6.34
C ASP A 97 0.99 -10.05 -7.38
N GLU A 98 1.15 -10.78 -8.47
CA GLU A 98 2.02 -10.41 -9.61
C GLU A 98 1.37 -9.41 -10.57
N GLY A 99 0.12 -9.02 -10.27
CA GLY A 99 -0.64 -8.05 -11.03
C GLY A 99 -0.98 -8.52 -12.44
N ASN A 100 -1.19 -7.56 -13.33
CA ASN A 100 -1.44 -7.75 -14.76
C ASN A 100 -0.17 -7.50 -15.60
N GLY A 101 1.01 -7.73 -15.01
CA GLY A 101 2.32 -7.39 -15.61
C GLY A 101 2.71 -5.92 -15.48
N LYS A 102 1.80 -5.05 -15.00
CA LYS A 102 2.05 -3.61 -14.81
C LYS A 102 2.36 -3.21 -13.36
N PHE A 103 2.02 -4.04 -12.37
CA PHE A 103 2.38 -3.83 -10.97
C PHE A 103 2.73 -5.16 -10.26
N ASN A 104 3.41 -5.08 -9.12
CA ASN A 104 3.58 -6.18 -8.18
C ASN A 104 3.13 -5.72 -6.79
N LEU A 105 2.23 -6.46 -6.15
CA LEU A 105 1.84 -6.26 -4.76
C LEU A 105 2.64 -7.21 -3.86
N MET A 106 3.33 -6.68 -2.85
CA MET A 106 4.11 -7.46 -1.90
C MET A 106 3.91 -7.02 -0.46
N LEU A 107 4.11 -7.95 0.47
CA LEU A 107 4.17 -7.69 1.90
C LEU A 107 5.64 -7.70 2.35
N LEU A 108 6.15 -6.56 2.80
CA LEU A 108 7.45 -6.48 3.45
C LEU A 108 7.30 -6.69 4.96
N CYS A 109 8.01 -7.69 5.49
CA CYS A 109 7.98 -7.97 6.92
C CYS A 109 9.32 -7.64 7.58
N TRP A 110 9.26 -6.74 8.56
CA TRP A 110 10.40 -6.15 9.24
C TRP A 110 10.47 -6.62 10.70
N GLY A 111 11.44 -7.48 10.98
CA GLY A 111 11.78 -7.85 12.34
C GLY A 111 12.41 -6.69 13.12
N PRO A 112 12.55 -6.81 14.45
CA PRO A 112 13.09 -5.74 15.26
C PRO A 112 14.49 -5.33 14.79
N SER A 113 14.68 -4.01 14.61
CA SER A 113 15.96 -3.41 14.23
C SER A 113 16.47 -3.77 12.82
N GLN A 114 15.65 -4.39 11.97
CA GLN A 114 15.99 -4.60 10.56
C GLN A 114 15.84 -3.29 9.78
N THR A 115 16.72 -3.06 8.80
CA THR A 115 16.75 -1.85 7.98
C THR A 115 17.07 -2.20 6.52
N SER A 116 16.67 -1.34 5.58
CA SER A 116 17.11 -1.44 4.18
C SER A 116 18.46 -0.76 4.00
N THR A 117 19.20 -1.23 3.00
CA THR A 117 20.27 -0.43 2.40
C THR A 117 19.67 0.75 1.63
N ILE A 118 20.48 1.77 1.33
CA ILE A 118 20.11 2.80 0.36
C ILE A 118 19.99 2.12 -1.02
N HIS A 119 18.89 2.35 -1.71
CA HIS A 119 18.61 1.77 -3.03
C HIS A 119 17.66 2.66 -3.83
N ASP A 120 17.61 2.42 -5.14
CA ASP A 120 16.69 3.05 -6.08
C ASP A 120 15.67 2.02 -6.62
N HIS A 121 14.63 2.51 -7.30
CA HIS A 121 13.50 1.74 -7.84
C HIS A 121 13.49 1.65 -9.37
N ALA A 122 14.63 1.91 -10.04
CA ALA A 122 14.85 1.65 -11.46
C ALA A 122 13.75 2.22 -12.37
N ASP A 123 13.43 3.49 -12.18
CA ASP A 123 12.40 4.25 -12.92
C ASP A 123 10.97 3.71 -12.80
N ALA A 124 10.67 2.86 -11.81
CA ALA A 124 9.31 2.42 -11.49
C ALA A 124 8.70 3.24 -10.35
N HIS A 125 7.38 3.48 -10.41
CA HIS A 125 6.66 4.01 -9.25
C HIS A 125 6.65 2.98 -8.11
N CYS A 126 6.89 3.46 -6.89
CA CYS A 126 6.88 2.64 -5.68
C CYS A 126 5.93 3.26 -4.65
N PHE A 127 4.95 2.48 -4.20
CA PHE A 127 3.96 2.87 -3.20
C PHE A 127 4.15 1.99 -1.96
N MET A 128 4.21 2.60 -0.78
CA MET A 128 4.34 1.88 0.50
C MET A 128 3.27 2.34 1.50
N LYS A 129 2.64 1.40 2.18
CA LYS A 129 1.70 1.61 3.29
C LYS A 129 2.12 0.78 4.49
#